data_AF-A0A962W8Q5-F1
#
_entry.id   AF-A0A962W8Q5-F1
#
_cell.length_a   1.000
_cell.length_b   1.000
_cell.length_c   1.000
_cell.angle_alpha   90.00
_cell.angle_beta   90.00
_cell.angle_gamma   90.00
#
_symmetry.space_group_name_H-M   'P 1'
#
loop_
_entity.id
_entity.type
_entity.pdbx_description
1 polymer ?
#
loop_
_entity_poly.entity_id
_entity_poly.type
_entity_poly.pdbx_seq_one_letter_code
_entity_poly.pdbx_strand_id
1 'polypeptide(L)'
;MKKKALALSVLAAISSQAGAFQFDTGDDWSIRWDNQLKGNLGFRTTATKRSVVDPSVYPNARISDDASFSVNRKNGGVTTSRIDLRSELDVVWRQNFGFRISGAGWYDPT
;
A
#
# COMPACT_ATOMS: atom_id res chain seq x y z
N MET A 1 7.99 33.80 16.53
CA MET A 1 6.93 33.04 15.82
C MET A 1 7.39 31.60 15.63
N LYS A 2 6.75 30.63 16.30
CA LYS A 2 7.18 29.22 16.31
C LYS A 2 6.78 28.56 14.99
N LYS A 3 7.75 28.21 14.13
CA LYS A 3 7.51 27.46 12.90
C LYS A 3 7.01 26.05 13.26
N LYS A 4 5.69 25.83 13.19
CA LYS A 4 5.08 24.51 13.25
C LYS A 4 5.52 23.75 12.00
N ALA A 5 6.55 22.91 12.13
CA ALA A 5 6.98 22.07 11.01
C ALA A 5 5.97 20.93 10.88
N LEU A 6 5.20 20.99 9.79
CA LEU A 6 4.33 19.93 9.32
C LEU A 6 5.22 18.85 8.69
N ALA A 7 5.12 17.61 9.15
CA ALA A 7 5.77 16.49 8.47
C ALA A 7 4.95 16.17 7.22
N LEU A 8 5.51 16.41 6.03
CA LEU A 8 4.86 16.10 4.76
C LEU A 8 5.36 14.73 4.29
N SER A 9 4.46 13.75 4.30
CA SER A 9 4.66 12.43 3.70
C SER A 9 4.21 12.49 2.24
N VAL A 10 5.04 12.02 1.32
CA VAL A 10 4.66 11.85 -0.08
C VAL A 10 4.41 10.36 -0.31
N LEU A 11 3.21 10.03 -0.78
CA LEU A 11 2.79 8.68 -1.15
C LEU A 11 2.84 8.56 -2.67
N ALA A 12 3.72 7.70 -3.17
CA ALA A 12 3.69 7.27 -4.56
C ALA A 12 3.02 5.89 -4.61
N ALA A 13 1.86 5.82 -5.26
CA ALA A 13 1.16 4.58 -5.55
C ALA A 13 1.30 4.29 -7.05
N ILE A 14 1.94 3.18 -7.39
CA ILE A 14 2.02 2.69 -8.77
C ILE A 14 1.12 1.47 -8.82
N SER A 15 0.05 1.53 -9.60
CA SER A 15 -0.80 0.36 -9.88
C SER A 15 -0.73 0.05 -11.36
N SER A 16 -0.32 -1.14 -11.72
CA SER A 16 -0.42 -1.66 -13.09
C SER A 16 -1.37 -2.85 -13.11
N GLN A 17 -2.25 -2.87 -14.12
CA GLN A 17 -2.98 -4.08 -14.46
C GLN A 17 -1.97 -4.99 -15.16
N ALA A 18 -1.56 -6.08 -14.50
CA ALA A 18 -0.50 -6.98 -14.93
C ALA A 18 -0.94 -7.96 -16.03
N GLY A 19 -1.88 -7.53 -16.89
CA GLY A 19 -2.46 -8.34 -17.95
C GLY A 19 -3.87 -8.82 -17.59
N ALA A 20 -4.80 -8.57 -18.51
CA ALA A 20 -6.10 -9.22 -18.57
C ALA A 20 -5.97 -10.34 -19.62
N PHE A 21 -5.85 -11.58 -19.16
CA PHE A 21 -5.80 -12.74 -20.07
C PHE A 21 -7.22 -13.23 -20.30
N GLN A 22 -7.74 -13.00 -21.51
CA GLN A 22 -8.97 -13.63 -21.95
C GLN A 22 -8.64 -14.94 -22.66
N PHE A 23 -9.26 -16.03 -22.23
CA PHE A 23 -9.11 -17.31 -22.89
C PHE A 23 -10.00 -17.33 -24.15
N ASP A 24 -9.50 -17.91 -25.24
CA ASP A 24 -10.29 -18.15 -26.43
C ASP A 24 -11.13 -19.42 -26.22
N THR A 25 -12.38 -19.22 -25.81
CA THR A 25 -13.32 -20.29 -25.44
C THR A 25 -14.57 -20.34 -26.33
N GLY A 26 -14.48 -19.75 -27.54
CA GLY A 26 -15.60 -19.64 -28.47
C GLY A 26 -16.68 -18.66 -28.01
N ASP A 27 -17.85 -18.69 -28.69
CA ASP A 27 -18.86 -17.63 -28.54
C ASP A 27 -19.69 -17.74 -27.25
N ASP A 28 -19.83 -18.95 -26.71
CA ASP A 28 -20.68 -19.24 -25.56
C ASP A 28 -19.98 -18.96 -24.22
N TRP A 29 -18.66 -18.85 -24.18
CA TRP A 29 -17.89 -18.71 -22.93
C TRP A 29 -16.95 -17.51 -23.01
N SER A 30 -17.03 -16.64 -22.00
CA SER A 30 -16.07 -15.56 -21.77
C SER A 30 -15.37 -15.84 -20.45
N ILE A 31 -14.10 -16.23 -20.52
CA ILE A 31 -13.28 -16.46 -19.34
C ILE A 31 -12.14 -15.45 -19.33
N ARG A 32 -12.00 -14.72 -18.24
CA ARG A 32 -10.96 -13.71 -18.05
C ARG A 32 -10.21 -13.95 -16.75
N TRP A 33 -8.89 -13.87 -16.81
CA TRP A 33 -8.02 -13.89 -15.65
C TRP A 33 -7.22 -12.58 -15.58
N ASP A 34 -7.55 -11.75 -14.61
CA ASP A 34 -6.92 -10.45 -14.38
C ASP A 34 -5.99 -10.51 -13.19
N ASN A 35 -4.82 -9.90 -13.32
CA ASN A 35 -3.91 -9.69 -12.21
C ASN A 35 -3.62 -8.19 -12.06
N GLN A 36 -3.57 -7.70 -10.83
CA GLN A 36 -3.25 -6.32 -10.52
C GLN A 36 -2.12 -6.28 -9.50
N LEU A 37 -1.05 -5.59 -9.85
CA LEU A 37 0.09 -5.32 -8.98
C LEU A 37 0.03 -3.87 -8.51
N LYS A 38 0.18 -3.66 -7.21
CA LYS A 38 0.23 -2.33 -6.60
C LYS A 38 1.47 -2.19 -5.74
N GLY A 39 2.27 -1.16 -6.00
CA GLY A 39 3.36 -0.74 -5.14
C GLY A 39 2.96 0.51 -4.35
N ASN A 40 3.15 0.49 -3.03
CA ASN A 40 3.03 1.66 -2.18
C ASN A 40 4.39 1.97 -1.55
N LEU A 41 4.91 3.16 -1.82
CA LEU A 41 6.11 3.67 -1.19
C LEU A 41 5.81 4.99 -0.48
N GLY A 42 6.05 5.01 0.83
CA GLY A 42 5.95 6.19 1.67
C GLY A 42 7.33 6.58 2.19
N PHE A 43 7.68 7.85 2.07
CA PHE A 43 8.94 8.38 2.57
C PHE A 43 8.73 9.67 3.38
N ARG A 44 9.52 9.83 4.43
CA ARG A 44 9.61 11.09 5.19
C ARG A 44 10.71 11.96 4.62
N THR A 45 10.35 13.19 4.28
CA THR A 45 11.26 14.23 3.77
C THR A 45 12.14 14.84 4.85
N THR A 46 11.77 14.71 6.13
CA THR A 46 12.46 15.34 7.26
C THR A 46 12.61 14.40 8.44
N ALA A 47 13.70 14.57 9.18
CA ALA A 47 13.95 13.83 10.41
C ALA A 47 12.90 14.14 11.47
N THR A 48 12.57 13.14 12.29
CA THR A 48 11.58 13.32 13.35
C THR A 48 12.12 14.26 14.42
N LYS A 49 11.32 15.24 14.82
CA LYS A 49 11.73 16.19 15.86
C LYS A 49 11.90 15.49 17.20
N ARG A 50 13.04 15.72 17.85
CA ARG A 50 13.40 15.14 19.14
C ARG A 50 12.37 15.45 20.25
N SER A 51 11.73 16.62 20.20
CA SER A 51 10.64 17.00 21.12
C SER A 51 9.37 16.14 21.00
N VAL A 52 9.26 15.31 19.97
CA VAL A 52 8.10 14.44 19.70
C VAL A 52 8.37 13.00 20.11
N VAL A 53 9.63 12.54 20.01
CA VAL A 53 10.00 11.11 20.16
C VAL A 53 10.99 10.82 21.29
N ASP A 54 11.61 11.84 21.89
CA ASP A 54 12.61 11.65 22.96
C ASP A 54 12.04 12.09 24.32
N PRO A 55 11.70 11.13 25.21
CA PRO A 55 11.21 11.40 26.55
C PRO A 55 12.20 12.17 27.43
N SER A 56 13.50 12.10 27.13
CA SER A 56 14.53 12.84 27.86
C SER A 56 14.52 14.33 27.51
N VAL A 57 13.94 14.72 26.37
CA VAL A 57 13.83 16.10 25.90
C VAL A 57 12.42 16.65 26.12
N TYR A 58 11.40 15.83 26.03
CA TYR A 58 10.01 16.20 26.31
C TYR A 58 9.28 15.05 27.02
N PRO A 59 8.95 15.17 28.33
CA PRO A 59 8.40 14.06 29.13
C PRO A 59 7.11 13.46 28.56
N ASN A 60 6.28 14.29 27.92
CA ASN A 60 5.01 13.86 27.32
C ASN A 60 5.18 13.21 25.94
N ALA A 61 6.42 13.08 25.42
CA ALA A 61 6.71 12.37 24.17
C ALA A 61 6.25 10.90 24.24
N ARG A 62 6.30 10.27 25.43
CA ARG A 62 5.85 8.88 25.64
C ARG A 62 4.34 8.67 25.39
N ILE A 63 3.55 9.74 25.51
CA ILE A 63 2.09 9.74 25.33
C ILE A 63 1.72 10.16 23.90
N SER A 64 2.65 10.81 23.19
CA SER A 64 2.46 11.28 21.82
C SER A 64 2.95 10.26 20.77
N ASP A 65 3.60 9.19 21.22
CA ASP A 65 4.15 8.13 20.38
C ASP A 65 3.13 6.99 20.23
N ASP A 66 2.13 7.22 19.37
CA ASP A 66 1.09 6.24 19.01
C ASP A 66 1.54 5.31 17.86
N ALA A 67 2.85 5.22 17.62
CA ALA A 67 3.42 4.50 16.51
C ALA A 67 4.02 3.17 16.99
N SER A 68 3.71 2.08 16.30
CA SER A 68 4.08 0.68 16.59
C SER A 68 5.58 0.34 16.60
N PHE A 69 6.48 1.32 16.78
CA PHE A 69 7.93 1.19 16.63
C PHE A 69 8.44 0.71 15.26
N SER A 70 7.58 0.36 14.30
CA SER A 70 7.97 -0.31 13.05
C SER A 70 8.71 0.54 12.00
N VAL A 71 8.61 1.88 12.03
CA VAL A 71 9.24 2.72 10.98
C VAL A 71 10.54 3.36 11.47
N ASN A 72 11.57 3.42 10.63
CA ASN A 72 12.85 4.03 10.97
C ASN A 72 12.69 5.56 11.17
N ARG A 73 12.83 6.04 12.42
CA ARG A 73 12.45 7.41 12.83
C ARG A 73 13.59 8.43 12.83
N LYS A 74 14.85 7.95 12.76
CA LYS A 74 16.02 8.75 13.12
C LYS A 74 16.47 9.69 11.99
N ASN A 75 16.37 9.24 10.74
CA ASN A 75 16.72 10.01 9.55
C ASN A 75 15.50 9.99 8.61
N GLY A 76 15.25 11.06 7.85
CA GLY A 76 14.26 11.02 6.78
C GLY A 76 14.48 9.76 5.93
N GLY A 77 13.43 8.96 5.75
CA GLY A 77 13.58 7.58 5.29
C GLY A 77 12.25 6.97 4.87
N VAL A 78 12.33 5.77 4.29
CA VAL A 78 11.16 4.98 3.89
C VAL A 78 10.37 4.59 5.13
N THR A 79 9.12 5.04 5.20
CA THR A 79 8.19 4.70 6.29
C THR A 79 7.26 3.57 5.93
N THR A 80 7.06 3.31 4.64
CA THR A 80 6.17 2.25 4.19
C THR A 80 6.69 1.75 2.86
N SER A 81 6.89 0.44 2.74
CA SER A 81 7.14 -0.22 1.47
C SER A 81 6.22 -1.43 1.41
N ARG A 82 5.28 -1.46 0.47
CA ARG A 82 4.36 -2.59 0.32
C ARG A 82 4.14 -2.92 -1.14
N ILE A 83 4.09 -4.21 -1.43
CA ILE A 83 3.63 -4.73 -2.72
C ILE A 83 2.36 -5.55 -2.47
N ASP A 84 1.27 -5.15 -3.12
CA ASP A 84 0.00 -5.88 -3.13
C ASP A 84 -0.17 -6.59 -4.49
N LEU A 85 -0.69 -7.82 -4.47
CA LEU A 85 -1.10 -8.58 -5.63
C LEU A 85 -2.56 -8.99 -5.47
N ARG A 86 -3.38 -8.66 -6.47
CA ARG A 86 -4.76 -9.13 -6.59
C ARG A 86 -4.89 -9.97 -7.85
N SER A 87 -5.52 -11.12 -7.72
CA SER A 87 -5.82 -12.04 -8.83
C SER A 87 -7.32 -12.28 -8.89
N GLU A 88 -7.91 -12.17 -10.06
CA GLU A 88 -9.36 -12.30 -10.29
C GLU A 88 -9.61 -13.19 -11.50
N LEU A 89 -10.39 -14.25 -11.30
CA LEU A 89 -10.93 -15.10 -12.36
C LEU A 89 -12.42 -14.79 -12.53
N ASP A 90 -12.81 -14.41 -13.74
CA ASP A 90 -14.19 -14.15 -14.15
C ASP A 90 -14.59 -15.16 -15.23
N VAL A 91 -15.72 -15.83 -15.03
CA VAL A 91 -16.27 -16.82 -15.97
C VAL A 91 -17.71 -16.45 -16.25
N VAL A 92 -18.02 -16.18 -17.51
CA VAL A 92 -19.36 -15.84 -17.97
C VAL A 92 -19.76 -16.78 -19.12
N TRP A 93 -20.90 -17.43 -18.95
CA TRP A 93 -21.58 -18.25 -19.94
C TRP A 93 -22.70 -17.48 -20.61
N ARG A 94 -22.68 -17.44 -21.95
CA ARG A 94 -23.67 -16.82 -22.83
C ARG A 94 -24.07 -15.40 -22.44
N GLN A 95 -23.15 -14.68 -21.80
CA GLN A 95 -23.37 -13.33 -21.26
C GLN A 95 -24.52 -13.23 -20.24
N ASN A 96 -25.09 -14.35 -19.78
CA ASN A 96 -26.30 -14.40 -18.96
C ASN A 96 -26.04 -14.96 -17.55
N PHE A 97 -25.06 -15.86 -17.40
CA PHE A 97 -24.76 -16.50 -16.13
C PHE A 97 -23.26 -16.58 -15.93
N GLY A 98 -22.78 -16.35 -14.71
CA GLY A 98 -21.36 -16.39 -14.45
C GLY A 98 -21.02 -16.34 -12.97
N PHE A 99 -19.73 -16.48 -12.69
CA PHE A 99 -19.19 -16.30 -11.36
C PHE A 99 -17.82 -15.66 -11.43
N ARG A 100 -17.43 -15.01 -10.33
CA ARG A 100 -16.14 -14.38 -10.16
C ARG A 100 -15.51 -14.80 -8.85
N ILE A 101 -14.26 -15.19 -8.90
CA ILE A 101 -13.45 -15.53 -7.72
C ILE A 101 -12.25 -14.60 -7.71
N SER A 102 -11.97 -13.97 -6.56
CA SER A 102 -10.80 -13.12 -6.41
C SER A 102 -10.03 -13.44 -5.14
N GLY A 103 -8.71 -13.38 -5.23
CA GLY A 103 -7.78 -13.45 -4.10
C GLY A 103 -6.89 -12.21 -4.07
N ALA A 104 -6.49 -11.81 -2.87
CA ALA A 104 -5.54 -10.73 -2.67
C ALA A 104 -4.52 -11.11 -1.60
N GLY A 105 -3.28 -10.71 -1.82
CA GLY A 105 -2.18 -10.87 -0.88
C GLY A 105 -1.26 -9.67 -0.94
N TRP A 106 -0.50 -9.46 0.12
CA TRP A 106 0.49 -8.40 0.17
C TRP A 106 1.75 -8.86 0.88
N TYR A 107 2.85 -8.24 0.51
CA TYR A 107 4.14 -8.40 1.17
C TYR A 107 4.66 -7.03 1.61
N ASP A 108 5.11 -6.99 2.87
CA ASP A 108 5.59 -5.79 3.54
C ASP A 108 6.97 -6.09 4.15
N PRO A 109 8.06 -5.62 3.52
CA PRO A 109 9.41 -5.78 4.05
C PRO A 109 9.82 -4.70 5.05
N THR A 110 8.95 -3.73 5.39
CA THR A 110 9.31 -2.63 6.32
C THR A 110 9.30 -3.00 7.79
#